data_AF-A0A963GPY9-F1
#
_entry.id   AF-A0A963GPY9-F1
#
_cell.length_a   1.000
_cell.length_b   1.000
_cell.length_c   1.000
_cell.angle_alpha   90.00
_cell.angle_beta   90.00
_cell.angle_gamma   90.00
#
_symmetry.space_group_name_H-M   'P 1'
#
loop_
_entity.id
_entity.type
_entity.pdbx_description
1 polymer ?
#
loop_
_entity_poly.entity_id
_entity_poly.type
_entity_poly.pdbx_seq_one_letter_code
_entity_poly.pdbx_strand_id
1 'polypeptide(L)'
;MLMIRQEQMAVFEQAVIKNFASRVQEHLQKFFPEHCKVLGVDGTRVVIRLSLERAEHYRLVSERDIYLYVSLMFLLGSHFDEDPQLPWVGELLKDQAPETALSRMTPIYDQAMPLLDSMVGPENEYLRQTLGLFQQPQVFESLPEAPSLGHRLLLLLQALAPQKYQALGDDILRNLVRHGYAAAKQHDLTTERGAMIYLSLAFLLGGGFDCDPLYPWASAILTHPDLGDPKQKSEALYAAARKHLAKCPPGCSQRADLTADLEIRPTKPYRRIIEKAD
;
A
#
# COMPACT_ATOMS: atom_id res chain seq x y z
N MET A 1 18.37 -12.80 -43.92
CA MET A 1 18.71 -12.20 -42.61
C MET A 1 17.73 -11.07 -42.36
N LEU A 2 16.74 -11.28 -41.47
CA LEU A 2 15.73 -10.26 -41.15
C LEU A 2 16.39 -9.22 -40.24
N MET A 3 16.55 -7.99 -40.73
CA MET A 3 17.14 -6.89 -39.97
C MET A 3 16.00 -6.12 -39.28
N ILE A 4 15.73 -6.44 -38.01
CA ILE A 4 14.68 -5.78 -37.22
C ILE A 4 15.16 -4.36 -36.87
N ARG A 5 14.36 -3.34 -37.20
CA ARG A 5 14.68 -1.92 -36.93
C ARG A 5 14.32 -1.56 -35.47
N GLN A 6 15.04 -0.61 -34.85
CA GLN A 6 14.80 -0.17 -33.46
C GLN A 6 13.34 0.23 -33.18
N GLU A 7 12.67 0.86 -34.15
CA GLU A 7 11.26 1.25 -34.06
C GLU A 7 10.32 0.02 -33.99
N GLN A 8 10.68 -1.08 -34.64
CA GLN A 8 9.93 -2.34 -34.55
C GLN A 8 10.15 -3.00 -33.19
N MET A 9 11.37 -2.96 -32.64
CA MET A 9 11.67 -3.45 -31.30
C MET A 9 10.86 -2.72 -30.21
N ALA A 10 10.74 -1.40 -30.32
CA ALA A 10 9.95 -0.59 -29.37
C ALA A 10 8.44 -0.91 -29.42
N VAL A 11 7.89 -1.21 -30.60
CA VAL A 11 6.48 -1.64 -30.75
C VAL A 11 6.26 -3.04 -30.17
N PHE A 12 7.20 -3.96 -30.35
CA PHE A 12 7.16 -5.29 -29.72
C PHE A 12 7.29 -5.22 -28.20
N GLU A 13 8.19 -4.38 -27.67
CA GLU A 13 8.31 -4.13 -26.23
C GLU A 13 7.01 -3.58 -25.64
N GLN A 14 6.35 -2.64 -26.32
CA GLN A 14 5.05 -2.11 -25.88
C GLN A 14 3.94 -3.16 -25.89
N ALA A 15 3.89 -4.05 -26.89
CA ALA A 15 2.92 -5.13 -26.94
C ALA A 15 3.15 -6.16 -25.82
N VAL A 16 4.41 -6.49 -25.54
CA VAL A 16 4.79 -7.41 -24.44
C VAL A 16 4.44 -6.81 -23.08
N ILE A 17 4.74 -5.53 -22.84
CA ILE A 17 4.38 -4.83 -21.61
C ILE A 17 2.86 -4.79 -21.44
N LYS A 18 2.09 -4.53 -22.50
CA LYS A 18 0.62 -4.55 -22.45
C LYS A 18 0.06 -5.94 -22.12
N ASN A 19 0.60 -6.99 -22.73
CA ASN A 19 0.19 -8.37 -22.44
C ASN A 19 0.54 -8.75 -20.99
N PHE A 20 1.73 -8.38 -20.52
CA PHE A 20 2.13 -8.62 -19.13
C PHE A 20 1.24 -7.85 -18.14
N ALA A 21 0.99 -6.56 -18.37
CA ALA A 21 0.08 -5.75 -17.57
C ALA A 21 -1.34 -6.33 -17.52
N SER A 22 -1.81 -6.94 -18.61
CA SER A 22 -3.11 -7.63 -18.64
C SER A 22 -3.13 -8.86 -17.73
N ARG A 23 -2.07 -9.67 -17.71
CA ARG A 23 -1.94 -10.81 -16.78
C ARG A 23 -1.84 -10.35 -15.31
N VAL A 24 -1.13 -9.23 -15.06
CA VAL A 24 -1.11 -8.61 -13.72
C VAL A 24 -2.52 -8.15 -13.33
N GLN A 25 -3.28 -7.55 -14.25
CA GLN A 25 -4.65 -7.16 -13.99
C GLN A 25 -5.55 -8.37 -13.65
N GLU A 26 -5.43 -9.48 -14.37
CA GLU A 26 -6.16 -10.73 -14.06
C GLU A 26 -5.82 -11.26 -12.66
N HIS A 27 -4.54 -11.24 -12.28
CA HIS A 27 -4.09 -11.59 -10.93
C HIS A 27 -4.72 -10.70 -9.86
N LEU A 28 -4.73 -9.39 -10.09
CA LEU A 28 -5.34 -8.44 -9.16
C LEU A 28 -6.86 -8.62 -9.07
N GLN A 29 -7.54 -8.94 -10.16
CA GLN A 29 -8.98 -9.26 -10.15
C GLN A 29 -9.28 -10.53 -9.36
N LYS A 30 -8.39 -11.51 -9.39
CA LYS A 30 -8.53 -12.76 -8.63
C LYS A 30 -8.39 -12.53 -7.12
N PHE A 31 -7.35 -11.83 -6.68
CA PHE A 31 -6.99 -11.73 -5.26
C PHE A 31 -7.40 -10.43 -4.57
N PHE A 32 -7.65 -9.36 -5.32
CA PHE A 32 -8.08 -8.05 -4.82
C PHE A 32 -9.32 -7.53 -5.57
N PRO A 33 -10.40 -8.34 -5.68
CA PRO A 33 -11.56 -8.01 -6.51
C PRO A 33 -12.26 -6.70 -6.09
N GLU A 34 -12.40 -6.44 -4.79
CA GLU A 34 -13.05 -5.22 -4.31
C GLU A 34 -12.22 -3.96 -4.62
N HIS A 35 -10.89 -4.05 -4.53
CA HIS A 35 -10.02 -2.94 -4.94
C HIS A 35 -10.17 -2.67 -6.43
N CYS A 36 -10.09 -3.70 -7.28
CA CYS A 36 -10.26 -3.57 -8.72
C CYS A 36 -11.64 -2.99 -9.09
N LYS A 37 -12.69 -3.36 -8.36
CA LYS A 37 -14.04 -2.86 -8.56
C LYS A 37 -14.19 -1.39 -8.18
N VAL A 38 -13.61 -0.98 -7.06
CA VAL A 38 -13.69 0.42 -6.58
C VAL A 38 -12.81 1.36 -7.42
N LEU A 39 -11.62 0.90 -7.83
CA LEU A 39 -10.72 1.66 -8.69
C LEU A 39 -11.18 1.71 -10.15
N GLY A 40 -11.94 0.69 -10.57
CA GLY A 40 -12.27 0.48 -11.97
C GLY A 40 -11.03 0.14 -12.82
N VAL A 41 -11.24 -0.01 -14.13
CA VAL A 41 -10.18 -0.39 -15.07
C VAL A 41 -9.06 0.65 -15.11
N ASP A 42 -9.41 1.93 -15.19
CA ASP A 42 -8.41 2.99 -15.33
C ASP A 42 -7.61 3.21 -14.03
N GLY A 43 -8.26 3.19 -12.87
CA GLY A 43 -7.56 3.26 -11.57
C GLY A 43 -6.63 2.08 -11.37
N THR A 44 -7.08 0.85 -11.70
CA THR A 44 -6.23 -0.35 -11.61
C THR A 44 -5.01 -0.23 -12.53
N ARG A 45 -5.17 0.31 -13.74
CA ARG A 45 -4.04 0.57 -14.65
C ARG A 45 -3.03 1.57 -14.11
N VAL A 46 -3.47 2.59 -13.37
CA VAL A 46 -2.56 3.55 -12.71
C VAL A 46 -1.69 2.83 -11.68
N VAL A 47 -2.27 1.96 -10.85
CA VAL A 47 -1.53 1.18 -9.85
C VAL A 47 -0.55 0.21 -10.52
N ILE A 48 -0.97 -0.49 -11.58
CA ILE A 48 -0.07 -1.38 -12.35
C ILE A 48 1.09 -0.58 -12.95
N ARG A 49 0.83 0.60 -13.54
CA ARG A 49 1.89 1.45 -14.09
C ARG A 49 2.89 1.87 -13.00
N LEU A 50 2.40 2.33 -11.85
CA LEU A 50 3.26 2.66 -10.71
C LEU A 50 4.11 1.46 -10.27
N SER A 51 3.53 0.26 -10.23
CA SER A 51 4.28 -0.97 -9.88
C SER A 51 5.42 -1.26 -10.86
N LEU A 52 5.22 -1.01 -12.16
CA LEU A 52 6.25 -1.19 -13.19
C LEU A 52 7.33 -0.12 -13.08
N GLU A 53 6.96 1.14 -12.84
CA GLU A 53 7.91 2.24 -12.60
C GLU A 53 8.80 1.95 -11.38
N ARG A 54 8.20 1.47 -10.28
CA ARG A 54 8.95 1.05 -9.08
C ARG A 54 9.81 -0.18 -9.32
N ALA A 55 9.30 -1.16 -10.06
CA ALA A 55 10.08 -2.33 -10.47
C ALA A 55 11.33 -1.95 -11.28
N GLU A 56 11.22 -0.97 -12.19
CA GLU A 56 12.38 -0.45 -12.92
C GLU A 56 13.36 0.28 -12.00
N HIS A 57 12.86 1.13 -11.10
CA HIS A 57 13.68 1.85 -10.13
C HIS A 57 14.52 0.91 -9.24
N TYR A 58 13.91 -0.18 -8.75
CA TYR A 58 14.56 -1.19 -7.92
C TYR A 58 15.24 -2.32 -8.72
N ARG A 59 15.26 -2.22 -10.05
CA ARG A 59 15.85 -3.21 -10.97
C ARG A 59 15.30 -4.62 -10.74
N LEU A 60 14.00 -4.74 -10.50
CA LEU A 60 13.29 -6.00 -10.45
C LEU A 60 13.18 -6.54 -11.88
N VAL A 61 13.79 -7.69 -12.14
CA VAL A 61 13.88 -8.20 -13.52
C VAL A 61 12.98 -9.40 -13.76
N SER A 62 12.55 -10.14 -12.74
CA SER A 62 11.71 -11.34 -12.90
C SER A 62 10.22 -11.02 -12.95
N GLU A 63 9.42 -11.84 -13.66
CA GLU A 63 7.95 -11.73 -13.58
C GLU A 63 7.46 -11.89 -12.14
N ARG A 64 7.98 -12.90 -11.42
CA ARG A 64 7.62 -13.18 -10.04
C ARG A 64 7.85 -11.97 -9.14
N ASP A 65 8.99 -11.27 -9.25
CA ASP A 65 9.25 -10.07 -8.43
C ASP A 65 8.20 -8.98 -8.66
N ILE A 66 7.73 -8.80 -9.90
CA ILE A 66 6.68 -7.81 -10.17
C ILE A 66 5.35 -8.23 -9.56
N TYR A 67 4.97 -9.51 -9.67
CA TYR A 67 3.75 -10.00 -9.02
C TYR A 67 3.82 -9.88 -7.49
N LEU A 68 4.99 -10.14 -6.89
CA LEU A 68 5.21 -9.96 -5.46
C LEU A 68 5.10 -8.48 -5.08
N TYR A 69 5.75 -7.58 -5.82
CA TYR A 69 5.73 -6.14 -5.58
C TYR A 69 4.31 -5.57 -5.65
N VAL A 70 3.60 -5.83 -6.75
CA VAL A 70 2.23 -5.32 -6.91
C VAL A 70 1.28 -5.93 -5.88
N SER A 71 1.47 -7.18 -5.46
CA SER A 71 0.65 -7.77 -4.39
C SER A 71 0.92 -7.07 -3.04
N LEU A 72 2.18 -6.74 -2.74
CA LEU A 72 2.51 -5.97 -1.53
C LEU A 72 1.94 -4.55 -1.56
N MET A 73 1.88 -3.90 -2.73
CA MET A 73 1.20 -2.59 -2.85
C MET A 73 -0.26 -2.66 -2.36
N PHE A 74 -1.01 -3.70 -2.74
CA PHE A 74 -2.40 -3.86 -2.29
C PHE A 74 -2.54 -4.34 -0.84
N LEU A 75 -1.51 -4.96 -0.26
CA LEU A 75 -1.52 -5.43 1.12
C LEU A 75 -1.06 -4.36 2.13
N LEU A 76 -0.14 -3.48 1.74
CA LEU A 76 0.59 -2.57 2.62
C LEU A 76 0.47 -1.09 2.22
N GLY A 77 -0.13 -0.79 1.06
CA GLY A 77 -0.14 0.54 0.44
C GLY A 77 0.87 0.64 -0.70
N SER A 78 0.58 1.47 -1.71
CA SER A 78 1.42 1.59 -2.93
C SER A 78 2.82 2.16 -2.68
N HIS A 79 3.00 2.79 -1.53
CA HIS A 79 4.25 3.44 -1.09
C HIS A 79 4.92 2.68 0.07
N PHE A 80 4.66 1.38 0.21
CA PHE A 80 5.20 0.56 1.30
C PHE A 80 6.74 0.52 1.34
N ASP A 81 7.39 0.77 0.20
CA ASP A 81 8.83 0.88 0.02
C ASP A 81 9.46 2.11 0.69
N GLU A 82 8.64 3.11 0.98
CA GLU A 82 9.02 4.37 1.65
C GLU A 82 8.28 4.56 2.99
N ASP A 83 7.49 3.58 3.43
CA ASP A 83 6.64 3.71 4.61
C ASP A 83 7.47 3.70 5.90
N PRO A 84 7.34 4.72 6.79
CA PRO A 84 8.04 4.74 8.07
C PRO A 84 7.65 3.57 9.00
N GLN A 85 6.55 2.87 8.73
CA GLN A 85 6.15 1.64 9.43
C GLN A 85 6.99 0.42 9.04
N LEU A 86 7.67 0.47 7.89
CA LEU A 86 8.37 -0.66 7.28
C LEU A 86 9.80 -0.27 6.84
N PRO A 87 10.63 0.29 7.73
CA PRO A 87 11.96 0.82 7.36
C PRO A 87 12.86 -0.25 6.70
N TRP A 88 12.70 -1.51 7.10
CA TRP A 88 13.44 -2.65 6.58
C TRP A 88 13.18 -2.93 5.09
N VAL A 89 12.00 -2.57 4.55
CA VAL A 89 11.66 -2.80 3.13
C VAL A 89 12.54 -1.96 2.24
N GLY A 90 12.61 -0.64 2.51
CA GLY A 90 13.42 0.28 1.72
C GLY A 90 14.91 -0.04 1.81
N GLU A 91 15.38 -0.56 2.95
CA GLU A 91 16.76 -1.04 3.11
C GLU A 91 17.06 -2.26 2.21
N LEU A 92 16.18 -3.27 2.21
CA LEU A 92 16.33 -4.45 1.37
C LEU A 92 16.21 -4.15 -0.14
N LEU A 93 15.35 -3.19 -0.52
CA LEU A 93 15.19 -2.78 -1.92
C LEU A 93 16.37 -1.96 -2.46
N LYS A 94 17.11 -1.27 -1.58
CA LYS A 94 18.31 -0.47 -1.95
C LYS A 94 19.53 -1.34 -2.21
N ASP A 95 19.62 -2.52 -1.60
CA ASP A 95 20.60 -3.51 -2.02
C ASP A 95 20.26 -3.92 -3.45
N GLN A 96 21.11 -3.56 -4.42
CA GLN A 96 20.93 -3.85 -5.85
C GLN A 96 22.03 -4.77 -6.38
N ALA A 97 22.56 -5.67 -5.54
CA ALA A 97 23.53 -6.66 -5.98
C ALA A 97 23.01 -7.49 -7.18
N PRO A 98 23.84 -7.76 -8.21
CA PRO A 98 23.43 -8.55 -9.37
C PRO A 98 22.95 -9.96 -9.01
N GLU A 99 23.53 -10.55 -7.96
CA GLU A 99 23.24 -11.91 -7.45
C GLU A 99 21.75 -12.09 -7.11
N THR A 100 21.09 -11.03 -6.64
CA THR A 100 19.72 -11.04 -6.12
C THR A 100 18.69 -10.53 -7.12
N ALA A 101 19.12 -10.14 -8.34
CA ALA A 101 18.26 -9.46 -9.31
C ALA A 101 16.98 -10.25 -9.69
N LEU A 102 17.04 -11.59 -9.70
CA LEU A 102 15.92 -12.46 -10.10
C LEU A 102 14.95 -12.81 -8.95
N SER A 103 15.27 -12.45 -7.71
CA SER A 103 14.49 -12.85 -6.54
C SER A 103 14.56 -11.79 -5.43
N ARG A 104 14.68 -10.51 -5.79
CA ARG A 104 14.88 -9.41 -4.83
C ARG A 104 13.66 -9.27 -3.91
N MET A 105 12.48 -9.57 -4.42
CA MET A 105 11.24 -9.46 -3.65
C MET A 105 10.96 -10.65 -2.76
N THR A 106 11.55 -11.82 -3.01
CA THR A 106 11.33 -13.02 -2.20
C THR A 106 11.59 -12.79 -0.71
N PRO A 107 12.78 -12.33 -0.25
CA PRO A 107 13.01 -12.11 1.18
C PRO A 107 12.08 -11.05 1.78
N ILE A 108 11.71 -10.04 0.99
CA ILE A 108 10.78 -9.00 1.44
C ILE A 108 9.39 -9.58 1.67
N TYR A 109 8.90 -10.37 0.72
CA TYR A 109 7.60 -11.00 0.81
C TYR A 109 7.54 -12.02 1.96
N ASP A 110 8.58 -12.84 2.10
CA ASP A 110 8.70 -13.86 3.16
C ASP A 110 8.71 -13.23 4.56
N GLN A 111 9.29 -12.03 4.71
CA GLN A 111 9.24 -11.26 5.96
C GLN A 111 7.90 -10.53 6.16
N ALA A 112 7.27 -10.06 5.07
CA ALA A 112 6.00 -9.33 5.14
C ALA A 112 4.81 -10.22 5.54
N MET A 113 4.75 -11.49 5.11
CA MET A 113 3.58 -12.33 5.38
C MET A 113 3.38 -12.63 6.88
N PRO A 114 4.40 -13.09 7.65
CA PRO A 114 4.24 -13.28 9.10
C PRO A 114 3.95 -11.97 9.83
N LEU A 115 4.53 -10.85 9.38
CA LEU A 115 4.24 -9.54 9.94
C LEU A 115 2.77 -9.17 9.72
N LEU A 116 2.23 -9.36 8.52
CA LEU A 116 0.80 -9.16 8.23
C LEU A 116 -0.08 -10.05 9.10
N ASP A 117 0.26 -11.33 9.27
CA ASP A 117 -0.50 -12.23 10.16
C ASP A 117 -0.53 -11.69 11.60
N SER A 118 0.59 -11.17 12.09
CA SER A 118 0.65 -10.55 13.43
C SER A 118 -0.12 -9.23 13.53
N MET A 119 -0.15 -8.41 12.47
CA MET A 119 -0.76 -7.08 12.48
C MET A 119 -2.28 -7.12 12.25
N VAL A 120 -2.72 -7.91 11.27
CA VAL A 120 -4.12 -7.90 10.79
C VAL A 120 -4.83 -9.24 10.98
N GLY A 121 -4.13 -10.30 11.38
CA GLY A 121 -4.66 -11.65 11.52
C GLY A 121 -4.54 -12.42 10.19
N PRO A 122 -4.32 -13.76 10.20
CA PRO A 122 -4.19 -14.57 8.98
C PRO A 122 -5.37 -14.43 8.00
N GLU A 123 -6.58 -14.23 8.53
CA GLU A 123 -7.80 -14.03 7.73
C GLU A 123 -8.35 -12.60 7.87
N ASN A 124 -7.52 -11.64 8.26
CA ASN A 124 -7.88 -10.23 8.51
C ASN A 124 -8.85 -10.01 9.68
N GLU A 125 -8.93 -10.92 10.65
CA GLU A 125 -9.83 -10.79 11.80
C GLU A 125 -9.49 -9.59 12.70
N TYR A 126 -8.22 -9.27 12.91
CA TYR A 126 -7.81 -8.09 13.70
C TYR A 126 -8.07 -6.80 12.91
N LEU A 127 -7.89 -6.82 11.60
CA LEU A 127 -8.27 -5.68 10.75
C LEU A 127 -9.78 -5.44 10.78
N ARG A 128 -10.62 -6.49 10.73
CA ARG A 128 -12.08 -6.32 10.83
C ARG A 128 -12.49 -5.66 12.15
N GLN A 129 -11.87 -6.07 13.27
CA GLN A 129 -12.09 -5.44 14.57
C GLN A 129 -11.66 -3.97 14.56
N THR A 130 -10.46 -3.70 14.06
CA THR A 130 -9.89 -2.35 13.91
C THR A 130 -10.80 -1.43 13.09
N LEU A 131 -11.29 -1.90 11.94
CA LEU A 131 -12.21 -1.14 11.10
C LEU A 131 -13.56 -0.92 11.83
N GLY A 132 -14.04 -1.91 12.57
CA GLY A 132 -15.25 -1.76 13.42
C GLY A 132 -15.12 -0.66 14.47
N LEU A 133 -13.93 -0.50 15.06
CA LEU A 133 -13.62 0.60 15.98
C LEU A 133 -13.50 1.94 15.25
N PHE A 134 -12.80 1.97 14.11
CA PHE A 134 -12.63 3.19 13.30
C PHE A 134 -13.98 3.79 12.82
N GLN A 135 -15.00 2.95 12.61
CA GLN A 135 -16.34 3.38 12.22
C GLN A 135 -17.10 4.14 13.33
N GLN A 136 -16.62 4.08 14.57
CA GLN A 136 -17.26 4.69 15.74
C GLN A 136 -16.53 6.00 16.11
N PRO A 137 -17.21 7.17 16.07
CA PRO A 137 -16.59 8.45 16.46
C PRO A 137 -15.98 8.45 17.86
N GLN A 138 -16.51 7.60 18.75
CA GLN A 138 -16.08 7.45 20.14
C GLN A 138 -14.60 7.07 20.28
N VAL A 139 -14.00 6.45 19.25
CA VAL A 139 -12.57 6.08 19.24
C VAL A 139 -11.66 7.30 19.40
N PHE A 140 -12.09 8.47 18.95
CA PHE A 140 -11.34 9.73 19.07
C PHE A 140 -11.67 10.50 20.36
N GLU A 141 -12.84 10.25 20.95
CA GLU A 141 -13.39 11.04 22.06
C GLU A 141 -13.09 10.40 23.43
N SER A 142 -12.95 9.08 23.47
CA SER A 142 -12.85 8.31 24.72
C SER A 142 -11.39 8.07 25.17
N LEU A 143 -10.43 8.80 24.60
CA LEU A 143 -9.02 8.64 24.94
C LEU A 143 -8.71 9.28 26.30
N PRO A 144 -7.93 8.61 27.15
CA PRO A 144 -7.54 9.15 28.45
C PRO A 144 -6.70 10.43 28.30
N GLU A 145 -6.64 11.22 29.37
CA GLU A 145 -5.71 12.35 29.44
C GLU A 145 -4.27 11.88 29.26
N ALA A 146 -3.48 12.65 28.52
CA ALA A 146 -2.11 12.31 28.19
C ALA A 146 -1.19 13.52 28.35
N PRO A 147 0.10 13.34 28.70
CA PRO A 147 1.03 14.46 28.93
C PRO A 147 1.32 15.33 27.70
N SER A 148 0.95 14.87 26.50
CA SER A 148 1.17 15.57 25.24
C SER A 148 0.28 14.98 24.14
N LEU A 149 0.07 15.74 23.06
CA LEU A 149 -0.62 15.23 21.87
C LEU A 149 0.05 13.96 21.31
N GLY A 150 1.39 13.90 21.25
CA GLY A 150 2.10 12.71 20.77
C GLY A 150 1.80 11.44 21.59
N HIS A 151 1.74 11.56 22.92
CA HIS A 151 1.34 10.45 23.80
C HIS A 151 -0.12 10.04 23.56
N ARG A 152 -1.01 11.03 23.39
CA ARG A 152 -2.43 10.76 23.09
C ARG A 152 -2.62 10.04 21.76
N LEU A 153 -1.83 10.40 20.75
CA LEU A 153 -1.82 9.74 19.45
C LEU A 153 -1.31 8.29 19.54
N LEU A 154 -0.31 7.99 20.36
CA LEU A 154 0.09 6.59 20.62
C LEU A 154 -1.02 5.79 21.28
N LEU A 155 -1.72 6.37 22.27
CA LEU A 155 -2.88 5.73 22.92
C LEU A 155 -4.01 5.45 21.91
N LEU A 156 -4.24 6.37 20.96
CA LEU A 156 -5.17 6.15 19.86
C LEU A 156 -4.76 4.94 18.99
N LEU A 157 -3.50 4.86 18.56
CA LEU A 157 -3.03 3.75 17.74
C LEU A 157 -3.17 2.41 18.48
N GLN A 158 -2.84 2.38 19.77
CA GLN A 158 -2.98 1.20 20.62
C GLN A 158 -4.44 0.78 20.80
N ALA A 159 -5.34 1.74 21.03
CA ALA A 159 -6.76 1.47 21.17
C ALA A 159 -7.39 1.00 19.84
N LEU A 160 -6.91 1.53 18.71
CA LEU A 160 -7.45 1.25 17.39
C LEU A 160 -7.05 -0.13 16.86
N ALA A 161 -5.77 -0.50 16.95
CA ALA A 161 -5.27 -1.81 16.50
C ALA A 161 -4.14 -2.32 17.41
N PRO A 162 -4.46 -2.96 18.55
CA PRO A 162 -3.45 -3.36 19.53
C PRO A 162 -2.46 -4.39 18.99
N GLN A 163 -2.90 -5.30 18.11
CA GLN A 163 -2.01 -6.30 17.48
C GLN A 163 -1.00 -5.64 16.54
N LYS A 164 -1.45 -4.71 15.69
CA LYS A 164 -0.56 -3.92 14.84
C LYS A 164 0.40 -3.05 15.65
N TYR A 165 -0.10 -2.43 16.73
CA TYR A 165 0.74 -1.66 17.65
C TYR A 165 1.87 -2.54 18.21
N GLN A 166 1.53 -3.71 18.74
CA GLN A 166 2.49 -4.64 19.33
C GLN A 166 3.50 -5.16 18.30
N ALA A 167 3.06 -5.48 17.09
CA ALA A 167 3.92 -6.00 16.03
C ALA A 167 4.95 -4.98 15.51
N LEU A 168 4.58 -3.70 15.43
CA LEU A 168 5.48 -2.64 14.98
C LEU A 168 6.38 -2.09 16.09
N GLY A 169 5.88 -2.02 17.33
CA GLY A 169 6.64 -1.55 18.47
C GLY A 169 6.77 -0.02 18.56
N ASP A 170 7.18 0.43 19.75
CA ASP A 170 7.13 1.85 20.15
C ASP A 170 7.97 2.78 19.27
N ASP A 171 9.18 2.37 18.86
CA ASP A 171 10.09 3.25 18.12
C ASP A 171 9.56 3.59 16.73
N ILE A 172 9.05 2.58 16.01
CA ILE A 172 8.41 2.74 14.70
C ILE A 172 7.19 3.65 14.84
N LEU A 173 6.35 3.43 15.86
CA LEU A 173 5.11 4.18 16.05
C LEU A 173 5.35 5.63 16.49
N ARG A 174 6.38 5.88 17.31
CA ARG A 174 6.82 7.25 17.64
C ARG A 174 7.28 7.98 16.38
N ASN A 175 7.97 7.27 15.48
CA ASN A 175 8.40 7.84 14.21
C ASN A 175 7.20 8.14 13.29
N LEU A 176 6.22 7.23 13.22
CA LEU A 176 4.97 7.43 12.49
C LEU A 176 4.19 8.63 13.03
N VAL A 177 4.04 8.77 14.36
CA VAL A 177 3.37 9.91 15.00
C VAL A 177 4.05 11.23 14.61
N ARG A 178 5.38 11.28 14.61
CA ARG A 178 6.13 12.49 14.24
C ARG A 178 5.88 12.88 12.78
N HIS A 179 6.00 11.92 11.85
CA HIS A 179 5.79 12.17 10.42
C HIS A 179 4.32 12.49 10.10
N GLY A 180 3.39 11.71 10.66
CA GLY A 180 1.96 11.88 10.46
C GLY A 180 1.44 13.23 10.96
N TYR A 181 1.94 13.73 12.09
CA TYR A 181 1.59 15.07 12.57
C TYR A 181 2.10 16.18 11.65
N ALA A 182 3.33 16.06 11.15
CA ALA A 182 3.89 17.02 10.19
C ALA A 182 3.11 17.01 8.87
N ALA A 183 2.78 15.83 8.34
CA ALA A 183 2.01 15.67 7.10
C ALA A 183 0.56 16.16 7.24
N ALA A 184 -0.11 15.87 8.36
CA ALA A 184 -1.45 16.42 8.65
C ALA A 184 -1.45 17.96 8.58
N LYS A 185 -0.42 18.60 9.15
CA LYS A 185 -0.25 20.06 9.09
C LYS A 185 -0.01 20.57 7.66
N GLN A 186 0.72 19.83 6.83
CA GLN A 186 0.94 20.19 5.42
C GLN A 186 -0.36 20.18 4.60
N HIS A 187 -1.34 19.37 5.01
CA HIS A 187 -2.69 19.32 4.41
C HIS A 187 -3.71 20.23 5.13
N ASP A 188 -3.26 21.16 5.95
CA ASP A 188 -4.07 22.09 6.76
C ASP A 188 -4.98 21.41 7.80
N LEU A 189 -4.71 20.16 8.17
CA LEU A 189 -5.42 19.46 9.25
C LEU A 189 -4.84 19.84 10.61
N THR A 190 -5.06 21.09 11.00
CA THR A 190 -4.42 21.71 12.20
C THR A 190 -5.16 21.44 13.52
N THR A 191 -6.34 20.84 13.47
CA THR A 191 -7.08 20.44 14.69
C THR A 191 -6.53 19.13 15.25
N GLU A 192 -6.61 18.94 16.57
CA GLU A 192 -6.24 17.67 17.22
C GLU A 192 -7.01 16.48 16.61
N ARG A 193 -8.32 16.63 16.41
CA ARG A 193 -9.17 15.62 15.76
C ARG A 193 -8.73 15.34 14.31
N GLY A 194 -8.35 16.38 13.56
CA GLY A 194 -7.80 16.23 12.21
C GLY A 194 -6.50 15.44 12.19
N ALA A 195 -5.58 15.73 13.11
CA ALA A 195 -4.34 14.98 13.26
C ALA A 195 -4.60 13.51 13.65
N MET A 196 -5.56 13.25 14.54
CA MET A 196 -5.98 11.89 14.90
C MET A 196 -6.52 11.12 13.69
N ILE A 197 -7.43 11.71 12.92
CA ILE A 197 -8.01 11.10 11.72
C ILE A 197 -6.91 10.80 10.69
N TYR A 198 -6.04 11.78 10.40
CA TYR A 198 -4.94 11.60 9.45
C TYR A 198 -4.01 10.47 9.88
N LEU A 199 -3.58 10.47 11.14
CA LEU A 199 -2.68 9.46 11.68
C LEU A 199 -3.32 8.06 11.67
N SER A 200 -4.60 7.95 12.04
CA SER A 200 -5.32 6.67 11.93
C SER A 200 -5.35 6.16 10.49
N LEU A 201 -5.53 7.03 9.49
CA LEU A 201 -5.50 6.61 8.08
C LEU A 201 -4.10 6.20 7.63
N ALA A 202 -3.05 6.97 7.98
CA ALA A 202 -1.67 6.59 7.70
C ALA A 202 -1.31 5.24 8.33
N PHE A 203 -1.79 5.00 9.56
CA PHE A 203 -1.59 3.76 10.27
C PHE A 203 -2.36 2.59 9.65
N LEU A 204 -3.56 2.80 9.09
CA LEU A 204 -4.36 1.71 8.52
C LEU A 204 -4.03 1.41 7.05
N LEU A 205 -3.70 2.44 6.28
CA LEU A 205 -3.65 2.40 4.82
C LEU A 205 -2.22 2.50 4.26
N GLY A 206 -1.26 2.84 5.10
CA GLY A 206 0.13 3.12 4.72
C GLY A 206 0.47 4.61 4.85
N GLY A 207 1.74 4.91 5.11
CA GLY A 207 2.22 6.26 5.41
C GLY A 207 2.01 7.27 4.26
N GLY A 208 1.91 6.80 3.02
CA GLY A 208 1.69 7.62 1.82
C GLY A 208 0.25 7.60 1.29
N PHE A 209 -0.74 7.25 2.11
CA PHE A 209 -2.15 7.13 1.66
C PHE A 209 -2.73 8.42 1.05
N ASP A 210 -2.16 9.57 1.38
CA ASP A 210 -2.58 10.89 0.94
C ASP A 210 -2.28 11.17 -0.55
N CYS A 211 -1.39 10.39 -1.16
CA CYS A 211 -1.09 10.41 -2.59
C CYS A 211 -1.19 9.03 -3.26
N ASP A 212 -1.61 8.00 -2.52
CA ASP A 212 -1.67 6.63 -3.00
C ASP A 212 -2.76 6.42 -4.06
N PRO A 213 -2.44 5.85 -5.24
CA PRO A 213 -3.43 5.55 -6.28
C PRO A 213 -4.48 4.51 -5.87
N LEU A 214 -4.27 3.74 -4.79
CA LEU A 214 -5.29 2.87 -4.20
C LEU A 214 -6.39 3.68 -3.50
N TYR A 215 -6.10 4.91 -3.07
CA TYR A 215 -7.00 5.77 -2.29
C TYR A 215 -7.20 7.15 -2.93
N PRO A 216 -7.64 7.24 -4.19
CA PRO A 216 -7.76 8.52 -4.90
C PRO A 216 -8.71 9.52 -4.23
N TRP A 217 -9.65 9.02 -3.41
CA TRP A 217 -10.56 9.84 -2.60
C TRP A 217 -9.82 10.65 -1.53
N ALA A 218 -8.72 10.13 -0.96
CA ALA A 218 -7.99 10.79 0.11
C ALA A 218 -7.28 12.03 -0.45
N SER A 219 -6.50 11.84 -1.53
CA SER A 219 -5.81 12.93 -2.21
C SER A 219 -6.78 14.01 -2.71
N ALA A 220 -7.92 13.61 -3.30
CA ALA A 220 -8.93 14.54 -3.80
C ALA A 220 -9.52 15.44 -2.70
N ILE A 221 -9.61 14.96 -1.46
CA ILE A 221 -10.12 15.75 -0.32
C ILE A 221 -9.01 16.61 0.27
N LEU A 222 -7.83 16.03 0.49
CA LEU A 222 -6.71 16.70 1.15
C LEU A 222 -6.19 17.90 0.33
N THR A 223 -6.20 17.76 -0.99
CA THR A 223 -5.76 18.79 -1.94
C THR A 223 -6.88 19.74 -2.40
N HIS A 224 -8.12 19.56 -1.93
CA HIS A 224 -9.26 20.35 -2.40
C HIS A 224 -9.14 21.82 -1.94
N PRO A 225 -9.07 22.79 -2.86
CA PRO A 225 -8.82 24.20 -2.52
C PRO A 225 -9.97 24.84 -1.72
N ASP A 226 -11.22 24.43 -2.00
CA ASP A 226 -12.40 25.03 -1.35
C ASP A 226 -12.68 24.49 0.07
N LEU A 227 -11.96 23.46 0.54
CA LEU A 227 -12.08 22.94 1.91
C LEU A 227 -11.11 23.67 2.85
N GLY A 228 -11.17 25.00 2.88
CA GLY A 228 -10.23 25.83 3.64
C GLY A 228 -10.40 25.75 5.17
N ASP A 229 -11.56 25.33 5.69
CA ASP A 229 -11.78 25.11 7.12
C ASP A 229 -11.17 23.75 7.55
N PRO A 230 -10.13 23.75 8.41
CA PRO A 230 -9.48 22.52 8.89
C PRO A 230 -10.45 21.49 9.48
N LYS A 231 -11.50 21.95 10.17
CA LYS A 231 -12.49 21.06 10.78
C LYS A 231 -13.33 20.36 9.71
N GLN A 232 -13.90 21.12 8.79
CA GLN A 232 -14.69 20.57 7.69
C GLN A 232 -13.87 19.61 6.83
N LYS A 233 -12.61 19.95 6.51
CA LYS A 233 -11.71 19.07 5.75
C LYS A 233 -11.48 17.74 6.48
N SER A 234 -11.21 17.77 7.79
CA SER A 234 -11.02 16.54 8.57
C SER A 234 -12.26 15.65 8.64
N GLU A 235 -13.45 16.24 8.80
CA GLU A 235 -14.71 15.49 8.83
C GLU A 235 -15.07 14.93 7.45
N ALA A 236 -14.81 15.66 6.37
CA ALA A 236 -14.98 15.16 5.01
C ALA A 236 -14.06 13.96 4.75
N LEU A 237 -12.79 14.05 5.16
CA LEU A 237 -11.83 12.96 5.05
C LEU A 237 -12.29 11.73 5.83
N TYR A 238 -12.72 11.90 7.08
CA TYR A 238 -13.20 10.80 7.91
C TYR A 238 -14.47 10.15 7.34
N ALA A 239 -15.44 10.96 6.88
CA ALA A 239 -16.66 10.45 6.26
C ALA A 239 -16.37 9.65 4.97
N ALA A 240 -15.47 10.16 4.12
CA ALA A 240 -15.04 9.47 2.91
C ALA A 240 -14.31 8.16 3.23
N ALA A 241 -13.38 8.18 4.19
CA ALA A 241 -12.67 6.99 4.64
C ALA A 241 -13.63 5.91 5.14
N ARG A 242 -14.57 6.25 6.03
CA ARG A 242 -15.57 5.31 6.54
C ARG A 242 -16.40 4.67 5.44
N LYS A 243 -16.86 5.46 4.47
CA LYS A 243 -17.62 4.98 3.31
C LYS A 243 -16.78 4.06 2.42
N HIS A 244 -15.51 4.38 2.22
CA HIS A 244 -14.61 3.60 1.39
C HIS A 244 -14.24 2.27 2.07
N LEU A 245 -13.78 2.31 3.32
CA LEU A 245 -13.32 1.13 4.06
C LEU A 245 -14.44 0.13 4.37
N ALA A 246 -15.69 0.58 4.42
CA ALA A 246 -16.84 -0.31 4.50
C ALA A 246 -17.09 -1.10 3.21
N LYS A 247 -16.65 -0.58 2.06
CA LYS A 247 -16.80 -1.22 0.74
C LYS A 247 -15.56 -2.01 0.32
N CYS A 248 -14.39 -1.47 0.59
CA CYS A 248 -13.10 -2.01 0.18
C CYS A 248 -12.13 -1.91 1.38
N PRO A 249 -12.16 -2.88 2.30
CA PRO A 249 -11.14 -2.94 3.36
C PRO A 249 -9.76 -3.20 2.73
N PRO A 250 -8.68 -2.63 3.29
CA PRO A 250 -7.33 -2.89 2.80
C PRO A 250 -6.95 -4.37 3.00
N GLY A 251 -6.05 -4.88 2.16
CA GLY A 251 -5.54 -6.25 2.28
C GLY A 251 -6.28 -7.31 1.46
N CYS A 252 -6.00 -8.58 1.76
CA CYS A 252 -6.56 -9.77 1.10
C CYS A 252 -6.87 -10.83 2.16
N SER A 253 -8.06 -11.43 2.15
CA SER A 253 -8.44 -12.50 3.10
C SER A 253 -7.96 -13.89 2.67
N GLN A 254 -7.41 -14.02 1.47
CA GLN A 254 -6.93 -15.28 0.88
C GLN A 254 -5.40 -15.24 0.72
N ARG A 255 -4.67 -14.75 1.74
CA ARG A 255 -3.20 -14.60 1.65
C ARG A 255 -2.46 -15.91 1.41
N ALA A 256 -2.97 -17.04 1.94
CA ALA A 256 -2.39 -18.36 1.69
C ALA A 256 -2.49 -18.74 0.21
N ASP A 257 -3.67 -18.59 -0.40
CA ASP A 257 -3.88 -18.88 -1.83
C ASP A 257 -3.11 -17.92 -2.73
N LEU A 258 -3.03 -16.64 -2.35
CA LEU A 258 -2.20 -15.64 -3.01
C LEU A 258 -0.73 -16.08 -3.02
N THR A 259 -0.22 -16.52 -1.87
CA THR A 259 1.18 -16.96 -1.74
C THR A 259 1.46 -18.20 -2.59
N ALA A 260 0.59 -19.21 -2.56
CA ALA A 260 0.72 -20.40 -3.39
C ALA A 260 0.69 -20.07 -4.91
N ASP A 261 -0.15 -19.13 -5.32
CA ASP A 261 -0.20 -18.66 -6.72
C ASP A 261 1.06 -17.88 -7.14
N LEU A 262 1.65 -17.12 -6.22
CA LEU A 262 2.89 -16.36 -6.44
C LEU A 262 4.12 -17.26 -6.49
N GLU A 263 4.16 -18.35 -5.71
CA GLU A 263 5.27 -19.31 -5.69
C GLU A 263 5.50 -20.00 -7.02
N ILE A 264 4.41 -20.30 -7.76
CA ILE A 264 4.47 -20.97 -9.06
C ILE A 264 4.81 -20.01 -10.21
N ARG A 265 4.89 -18.70 -9.97
CA ARG A 265 5.22 -17.71 -11.01
C ARG A 265 6.67 -17.85 -11.48
N PRO A 266 6.94 -17.66 -12.79
CA PRO A 266 8.27 -17.84 -13.32
C PRO A 266 9.24 -16.78 -12.79
N THR A 267 10.44 -17.21 -12.40
CA THR A 267 11.57 -16.32 -12.09
C THR A 267 12.30 -15.84 -13.35
N LYS A 268 11.73 -16.07 -14.54
CA LYS A 268 12.30 -15.64 -15.81
C LYS A 268 12.20 -14.12 -15.95
N PRO A 269 13.14 -13.47 -16.68
CA PRO A 269 13.04 -12.05 -16.89
C PRO A 269 11.78 -11.69 -17.67
N TYR A 270 10.98 -10.75 -17.19
CA TYR A 270 9.76 -10.34 -17.91
C TYR A 270 10.08 -9.70 -19.26
N ARG A 271 11.29 -9.11 -19.40
CA ARG A 271 11.83 -8.58 -20.66
C ARG A 271 12.35 -9.67 -21.63
N ARG A 272 12.63 -10.91 -21.17
CA ARG A 272 13.10 -12.02 -22.04
C ARG A 272 11.98 -12.88 -22.64
N ILE A 273 10.72 -12.55 -22.41
CA ILE A 273 9.60 -13.11 -23.19
C ILE A 273 9.73 -12.75 -24.68
N ILE A 274 10.58 -11.76 -25.01
CA ILE A 274 10.91 -11.29 -26.36
C ILE A 274 11.68 -12.33 -27.21
N GLU A 275 12.36 -13.32 -26.61
CA GLU A 275 13.24 -14.23 -27.38
C GLU A 275 12.65 -15.63 -27.65
N LYS A 276 11.46 -15.95 -27.12
CA LYS A 276 10.80 -17.24 -27.35
C LYS A 276 9.32 -17.07 -27.72
N ALA A 277 9.10 -16.45 -28.87
CA ALA A 277 7.98 -16.82 -29.71
C ALA A 277 8.60 -17.52 -30.93
N ASP A 278 8.72 -18.85 -30.83
CA ASP A 278 9.01 -19.71 -31.98
C ASP A 278 7.82 -19.69 -32.95
#